data_AF-A0A841KSF4-F1
#
_entry.id   AF-A0A841KSF4-F1
#
_cell.length_a   1.000
_cell.length_b   1.000
_cell.length_c   1.000
_cell.angle_alpha   90.00
_cell.angle_beta   90.00
_cell.angle_gamma   90.00
#
_symmetry.space_group_name_H-M   'P 1'
#
loop_
_entity.id
_entity.type
_entity.pdbx_description
1 polymer ?
#
loop_
_entity_poly.entity_id
_entity_poly.type
_entity_poly.pdbx_seq_one_letter_code
_entity_poly.pdbx_strand_id
1 'polypeptide(L)'
;MTTNIIYYLVFFIGAGLVLLSYFVLRRQQSTFFSPEDHKLREQEKKLAEYIELAEEIIEELNTVSEQIIQSIDARTVEMCHMMDDIDKRLKSCKEVMDKYPSEMSKDSHVIMDDFADEKELLRIPSVKAKAEDANHLATNEILRLFDEGNSPSQIAKLLNKGIGEVQLILNLRKK
;
A
#
# COMPACT_ATOMS: atom_id res chain seq x y z
N MET A 1 -23.57 -89.04 -8.62
CA MET A 1 -24.50 -87.89 -8.82
C MET A 1 -24.41 -86.87 -7.69
N THR A 2 -24.31 -87.32 -6.43
CA THR A 2 -24.19 -86.46 -5.24
C THR A 2 -22.90 -85.65 -5.17
N THR A 3 -21.77 -86.18 -5.66
CA THR A 3 -20.48 -85.48 -5.70
C THR A 3 -20.52 -84.19 -6.52
N ASN A 4 -21.18 -84.21 -7.69
CA ASN A 4 -21.34 -83.03 -8.54
C ASN A 4 -22.17 -81.93 -7.87
N ILE A 5 -23.20 -82.31 -7.10
CA ILE A 5 -24.05 -81.37 -6.36
C ILE A 5 -23.23 -80.62 -5.30
N ILE A 6 -22.30 -81.30 -4.63
CA ILE A 6 -21.41 -80.69 -3.63
C ILE A 6 -20.47 -79.66 -4.28
N TYR A 7 -19.89 -79.96 -5.45
CA TYR A 7 -19.03 -79.01 -6.16
C TYR A 7 -19.78 -77.74 -6.59
N TYR A 8 -21.02 -77.86 -7.06
CA TYR A 8 -21.84 -76.70 -7.42
C TYR A 8 -22.20 -75.82 -6.21
N LEU A 9 -22.48 -76.42 -5.06
CA LEU A 9 -22.73 -75.67 -3.81
C LEU A 9 -21.50 -74.87 -3.37
N VAL A 10 -20.33 -75.50 -3.37
CA VAL A 10 -19.07 -74.83 -3.00
C VAL A 10 -18.74 -73.69 -3.98
N PHE A 11 -18.96 -73.91 -5.28
CA PHE A 11 -18.77 -72.88 -6.30
C PHE A 11 -19.69 -71.67 -6.10
N PHE A 12 -20.98 -71.91 -5.79
CA PHE A 12 -21.94 -70.83 -5.59
C PHE A 12 -21.63 -69.99 -4.34
N ILE A 13 -21.17 -70.63 -3.27
CA ILE A 13 -20.72 -69.93 -2.05
C ILE A 13 -19.49 -69.07 -2.34
N GLY A 14 -18.52 -69.60 -3.09
CA GLY A 14 -17.35 -68.85 -3.54
C GLY A 14 -17.71 -67.64 -4.40
N ALA A 15 -18.56 -67.83 -5.40
CA ALA A 15 -19.06 -66.75 -6.25
C ALA A 15 -19.83 -65.69 -5.45
N GLY A 16 -20.65 -66.12 -4.48
CA GLY A 16 -21.36 -65.23 -3.56
C GLY A 16 -20.43 -64.40 -2.69
N LEU A 17 -19.35 -64.98 -2.17
CA LEU A 17 -18.33 -64.25 -1.40
C LEU A 17 -17.60 -63.20 -2.23
N VAL A 18 -17.25 -63.52 -3.48
CA VAL A 18 -16.63 -62.57 -4.41
C VAL A 18 -17.59 -61.42 -4.72
N LEU A 19 -18.87 -61.72 -4.99
CA LEU A 19 -19.89 -60.70 -5.25
C LEU A 19 -20.16 -59.83 -4.02
N LEU A 20 -20.21 -60.43 -2.83
CA LEU A 20 -20.40 -59.70 -1.57
C LEU A 20 -19.22 -58.79 -1.29
N SER A 21 -17.99 -59.27 -1.49
CA SER A 21 -16.77 -58.47 -1.34
C SER A 21 -16.76 -57.31 -2.34
N TYR A 22 -17.08 -57.58 -3.60
CA TYR A 22 -17.23 -56.55 -4.64
C TYR A 22 -18.31 -55.53 -4.28
N PHE A 23 -19.45 -55.98 -3.75
CA PHE A 23 -20.55 -55.11 -3.37
C PHE A 23 -20.22 -54.22 -2.17
N VAL A 24 -19.52 -54.76 -1.16
CA VAL A 24 -19.02 -53.98 -0.02
C VAL A 24 -18.02 -52.94 -0.48
N LEU A 25 -17.08 -53.32 -1.36
CA LEU A 25 -16.08 -52.40 -1.91
C LEU A 25 -16.74 -51.26 -2.69
N ARG A 26 -17.73 -51.59 -3.53
CA ARG A 26 -18.50 -50.61 -4.30
C ARG A 26 -19.33 -49.68 -3.41
N ARG A 27 -19.91 -50.21 -2.32
CA ARG A 27 -20.69 -49.42 -1.37
C ARG A 27 -19.78 -48.50 -0.54
N GLN A 28 -18.62 -48.98 -0.10
CA GLN A 28 -17.63 -48.18 0.62
C GLN A 28 -17.07 -47.04 -0.24
N GLN A 29 -16.92 -47.26 -1.55
CA GLN A 29 -16.50 -46.22 -2.49
C GLN A 29 -17.51 -45.07 -2.56
N SER A 30 -18.82 -45.33 -2.49
CA SER A 30 -19.84 -44.27 -2.48
C SER A 30 -19.90 -43.45 -1.19
N THR A 31 -19.41 -44.00 -0.06
CA THR A 31 -19.45 -43.30 1.24
C THR A 31 -18.23 -42.40 1.45
N PHE A 32 -17.09 -42.69 0.82
CA PHE A 32 -15.89 -41.83 0.87
C PHE A 32 -15.92 -40.69 -0.17
N PHE A 33 -16.57 -40.89 -1.33
CA PHE A 33 -16.53 -39.95 -2.47
C PHE A 33 -17.61 -38.84 -2.47
N SER A 34 -18.21 -38.45 -1.33
CA SER A 34 -19.37 -37.53 -1.38
C SER A 34 -19.36 -36.30 -0.47
N PRO A 35 -18.77 -36.31 0.74
CA PRO A 35 -18.74 -35.10 1.57
C PRO A 35 -17.42 -34.32 1.50
N GLU A 36 -16.27 -35.00 1.46
CA GLU A 36 -14.95 -34.35 1.50
C GLU A 36 -14.54 -33.80 0.12
N ASP A 37 -14.80 -34.54 -0.95
CA ASP A 37 -14.47 -34.12 -2.31
C ASP A 37 -15.21 -32.85 -2.75
N HIS A 38 -16.43 -32.64 -2.26
CA HIS A 38 -17.17 -31.41 -2.55
C HIS A 38 -16.53 -30.20 -1.88
N LYS A 39 -16.03 -30.35 -0.64
CA LYS A 39 -15.33 -29.27 0.06
C LYS A 39 -13.98 -28.97 -0.58
N LEU A 40 -13.24 -30.00 -0.99
CA LEU A 40 -11.98 -29.84 -1.72
C LEU A 40 -12.19 -29.12 -3.05
N ARG A 41 -13.17 -29.54 -3.85
CA ARG A 41 -13.53 -28.85 -5.10
C ARG A 41 -13.97 -27.41 -4.89
N GLU A 42 -14.72 -27.13 -3.81
CA GLU A 42 -15.14 -25.77 -3.49
C GLU A 42 -13.94 -24.90 -3.07
N GLN A 43 -12.98 -25.46 -2.31
CA GLN A 43 -11.74 -24.79 -1.98
C GLN A 43 -10.85 -24.55 -3.20
N GLU A 44 -10.74 -25.53 -4.10
CA GLU A 44 -10.02 -25.38 -5.37
C GLU A 44 -10.64 -24.28 -6.23
N LYS A 45 -11.97 -24.21 -6.29
CA LYS A 45 -12.68 -23.15 -7.02
C LYS A 45 -12.43 -21.77 -6.41
N LYS A 46 -12.48 -21.65 -5.07
CA LYS A 46 -12.15 -20.40 -4.37
C LYS A 46 -10.69 -20.00 -4.60
N LEU A 47 -9.78 -20.97 -4.59
CA LEU A 47 -8.37 -20.71 -4.85
C LEU A 47 -8.15 -20.22 -6.29
N ALA A 48 -8.83 -20.82 -7.27
CA ALA A 48 -8.80 -20.36 -8.66
C ALA A 48 -9.36 -18.94 -8.81
N GLU A 49 -10.48 -18.62 -8.15
CA GLU A 49 -11.05 -17.26 -8.12
C GLU A 49 -10.08 -16.25 -7.47
N TYR A 50 -9.37 -16.63 -6.41
CA TYR A 50 -8.35 -15.76 -5.81
C TYR A 50 -7.13 -15.56 -6.71
N ILE A 51 -6.74 -16.56 -7.49
CA ILE A 51 -5.65 -16.46 -8.46
C ILE A 51 -6.05 -15.52 -9.60
N GLU A 52 -7.25 -15.68 -10.14
CA GLU A 52 -7.79 -14.82 -11.20
C GLU A 52 -7.86 -13.35 -10.75
N LEU A 53 -8.35 -13.11 -9.52
CA LEU A 53 -8.35 -11.77 -8.94
C LEU A 53 -6.93 -11.20 -8.76
N ALA A 54 -5.97 -12.03 -8.35
CA ALA A 54 -4.59 -11.58 -8.20
C ALA A 54 -3.95 -11.22 -9.55
N GLU A 55 -4.28 -11.96 -10.61
CA GLU A 55 -3.83 -11.67 -11.98
C GLU A 55 -4.39 -10.33 -12.48
N GLU A 56 -5.69 -10.08 -12.28
CA GLU A 56 -6.34 -8.79 -12.63
C GLU A 56 -5.66 -7.61 -11.90
N ILE A 57 -5.40 -7.74 -10.60
CA ILE A 57 -4.72 -6.72 -9.81
C ILE A 57 -3.29 -6.46 -10.33
N ILE A 58 -2.57 -7.51 -10.75
CA ILE A 58 -1.22 -7.36 -11.31
C ILE A 58 -1.27 -6.59 -12.64
N GLU A 59 -2.26 -6.88 -13.50
CA GLU A 59 -2.44 -6.20 -14.77
C GLU A 59 -2.81 -4.72 -14.59
N GLU A 60 -3.74 -4.42 -13.67
CA GLU A 60 -4.07 -3.05 -13.30
C GLU A 60 -2.87 -2.31 -12.70
N LEU A 61 -2.11 -2.97 -11.82
CA LEU A 61 -0.91 -2.39 -11.21
C LEU A 61 0.14 -2.04 -12.25
N ASN A 62 0.36 -2.94 -13.22
CA ASN A 62 1.31 -2.68 -14.30
C ASN A 62 0.85 -1.50 -15.16
N THR A 63 -0.45 -1.41 -15.46
CA THR A 63 -1.04 -0.28 -16.19
C THR A 63 -0.87 1.04 -15.45
N VAL A 64 -1.14 1.05 -14.14
CA VAL A 64 -0.95 2.25 -13.29
C VAL A 64 0.53 2.62 -13.22
N SER A 65 1.43 1.62 -13.10
CA SER A 65 2.87 1.86 -13.10
C SER A 65 3.32 2.54 -14.39
N GLU A 66 2.85 2.06 -15.55
CA GLU A 66 3.17 2.66 -16.84
C GLU A 66 2.63 4.09 -16.98
N GLN A 67 1.41 4.35 -16.51
CA GLN A 67 0.85 5.71 -16.46
C GLN A 67 1.68 6.65 -15.56
N ILE A 68 2.12 6.17 -14.41
CA ILE A 68 2.96 6.95 -13.49
C ILE A 68 4.29 7.28 -14.15
N ILE A 69 4.96 6.29 -14.78
CA ILE A 69 6.23 6.50 -15.49
C ILE A 69 6.05 7.55 -16.58
N GLN A 70 5.02 7.42 -17.43
CA GLN A 70 4.73 8.40 -18.48
C GLN A 70 4.47 9.80 -17.91
N SER A 71 3.76 9.90 -16.77
CA SER A 71 3.51 11.18 -16.12
C SER A 71 4.78 11.82 -15.54
N ILE A 72 5.70 11.01 -15.02
CA ILE A 72 6.99 11.47 -14.50
C ILE A 72 7.88 11.93 -15.65
N ASP A 73 7.95 11.16 -16.73
CA ASP A 73 8.73 11.51 -17.92
C ASP A 73 8.22 12.81 -18.55
N ALA A 74 6.89 12.94 -18.72
CA ALA A 74 6.28 14.17 -19.24
C ALA A 74 6.62 15.39 -18.38
N ARG A 75 6.45 15.29 -17.05
CA ARG A 75 6.82 16.37 -16.11
C ARG A 75 8.31 16.67 -16.09
N THR A 76 9.15 15.66 -16.29
CA THR A 76 10.61 15.84 -16.35
C THR A 76 10.98 16.65 -17.58
N VAL A 77 10.37 16.36 -18.73
CA VAL A 77 10.56 17.15 -19.97
C VAL A 77 10.07 18.58 -19.81
N GLU A 78 8.89 18.79 -19.21
CA GLU A 78 8.37 20.13 -18.91
C GLU A 78 9.31 20.91 -17.99
N MET A 79 9.86 20.26 -16.96
CA MET A 79 10.80 20.88 -16.03
C MET A 79 12.12 21.26 -16.71
N CYS A 80 12.65 20.40 -17.58
CA CYS A 80 13.83 20.71 -18.40
C CYS A 80 13.58 21.92 -19.30
N HIS A 81 12.44 21.98 -19.97
CA HIS A 81 12.08 23.12 -20.81
C HIS A 81 11.95 24.41 -20.01
N MET A 82 11.35 24.35 -18.82
CA MET A 82 11.25 25.50 -17.92
C MET A 82 12.64 25.98 -17.47
N MET A 83 13.55 25.06 -17.18
CA MET A 83 14.92 25.37 -16.79
C MET A 83 15.71 26.01 -17.92
N ASP A 84 15.59 25.51 -19.15
CA ASP A 84 16.18 26.13 -20.34
C ASP A 84 15.66 27.56 -20.57
N ASP A 85 14.37 27.80 -20.36
CA ASP A 85 13.79 29.13 -20.49
C ASP A 85 14.25 30.08 -19.38
N ILE A 86 14.42 29.58 -18.15
CA ILE A 86 15.04 30.35 -17.06
C ILE A 86 16.47 30.71 -17.43
N ASP A 87 17.27 29.78 -17.93
CA ASP A 87 18.66 30.03 -18.33
C ASP A 87 18.76 31.05 -19.47
N LYS A 88 17.86 31.00 -20.46
CA LYS A 88 17.78 32.03 -21.51
C LYS A 88 17.46 33.40 -20.91
N ARG A 89 16.46 33.49 -20.03
CA ARG A 89 16.08 34.75 -19.36
C ARG A 89 17.20 35.29 -18.48
N LEU A 90 17.92 34.41 -17.78
CA LEU A 90 19.07 34.77 -16.96
C LEU A 90 20.18 35.37 -17.82
N LYS A 91 20.49 34.76 -18.98
CA LYS A 91 21.47 35.30 -19.94
C LYS A 91 21.05 36.67 -20.47
N SER A 92 19.81 36.83 -20.92
CA SER A 92 19.30 38.13 -21.37
C SER A 92 19.38 39.20 -20.28
N CYS A 93 19.06 38.84 -19.02
CA CYS A 93 19.14 39.77 -17.89
C CYS A 93 20.59 40.16 -17.59
N LYS A 94 21.52 39.20 -17.62
CA LYS A 94 22.95 39.42 -17.41
C LYS A 94 23.55 40.34 -18.48
N GLU A 95 23.19 40.13 -19.75
CA GLU A 95 23.66 41.00 -20.85
C GLU A 95 23.17 42.45 -20.70
N VAL A 96 21.93 42.64 -20.21
CA VAL A 96 21.40 43.99 -19.92
C VAL A 96 22.15 44.65 -18.75
N MET A 97 22.51 43.87 -17.72
CA MET A 97 23.34 44.33 -16.60
C MET A 97 24.77 44.69 -17.04
N ASP A 98 25.42 43.87 -17.88
CA ASP A 98 26.79 44.12 -18.33
C ASP A 98 26.89 45.34 -19.29
N LYS A 99 25.80 45.69 -19.99
CA LYS A 99 25.75 46.84 -20.91
C LYS A 99 25.60 48.20 -20.21
N TYR A 100 25.18 48.20 -18.94
CA TYR A 100 25.15 49.38 -18.09
C TYR A 100 25.98 49.13 -16.83
N PRO A 101 27.30 49.40 -16.84
CA PRO A 101 28.04 49.58 -15.60
C PRO A 101 27.46 50.84 -14.93
N SER A 102 26.42 50.65 -14.13
CA SER A 102 25.87 51.72 -13.32
C SER A 102 26.94 52.04 -12.27
N GLU A 103 27.63 53.16 -12.49
CA GLU A 103 28.26 53.94 -11.44
C GLU A 103 27.15 54.34 -10.46
N MET A 104 26.84 53.46 -9.50
CA MET A 104 26.03 53.79 -8.35
C MET A 104 26.77 53.38 -7.07
N SER A 105 27.30 54.43 -6.44
CA SER A 105 27.57 54.58 -5.02
C SER A 105 28.63 53.71 -4.36
N LYS A 106 29.87 54.21 -4.47
CA LYS A 106 30.68 54.49 -3.27
C LYS A 106 29.98 55.57 -2.43
N ASP A 107 28.96 55.20 -1.66
CA ASP A 107 28.65 55.91 -0.42
C ASP A 107 27.70 55.04 0.42
N SER A 108 28.29 54.13 1.20
CA SER A 108 27.63 53.67 2.40
C SER A 108 28.66 53.58 3.51
N HIS A 109 28.50 54.55 4.38
CA HIS A 109 29.25 54.81 5.58
C HIS A 109 29.34 53.56 6.46
N VAL A 110 30.56 53.33 6.95
CA VAL A 110 30.92 52.45 8.06
C VAL A 110 29.96 52.65 9.23
N ILE A 111 29.37 51.55 9.73
CA ILE A 111 29.22 51.29 11.16
C ILE A 111 29.63 49.83 11.41
N MET A 112 30.93 49.63 11.64
CA MET A 112 31.41 48.60 12.56
C MET A 112 31.67 49.32 13.88
N ASP A 113 30.83 49.06 14.87
CA ASP A 113 31.17 48.89 16.30
C ASP A 113 29.85 48.90 17.06
N ASP A 114 29.39 47.74 17.52
CA ASP A 114 29.31 47.44 18.95
C ASP A 114 28.79 45.99 19.14
N PHE A 115 29.73 45.05 19.30
CA PHE A 115 29.43 43.70 19.80
C PHE A 115 29.91 43.65 21.25
N ALA A 116 29.05 44.04 22.17
CA ALA A 116 29.12 43.60 23.56
C ALA A 116 27.73 43.68 24.20
N ASP A 117 27.16 42.50 24.45
CA ASP A 117 26.28 42.22 25.57
C ASP A 117 24.86 42.83 25.56
N GLU A 118 23.89 42.13 24.96
CA GLU A 118 22.66 41.79 25.71
C GLU A 118 21.84 40.70 25.02
N LYS A 119 21.56 39.67 25.79
CA LYS A 119 20.89 38.42 25.42
C LYS A 119 19.38 38.57 25.53
N GLU A 120 18.74 39.48 24.82
CA GLU A 120 17.26 39.58 24.86
C GLU A 120 16.68 40.42 23.72
N LEU A 121 16.28 39.80 22.58
CA LEU A 121 15.19 40.27 21.69
C LEU A 121 15.03 39.39 20.44
N LEU A 122 14.59 38.14 20.62
CA LEU A 122 13.81 37.45 19.59
C LEU A 122 12.38 37.99 19.63
N ARG A 123 12.10 39.07 18.88
CA ARG A 123 10.73 39.48 18.53
C ARG A 123 10.63 39.77 17.03
N ILE A 124 10.67 38.70 16.24
CA ILE A 124 9.88 38.63 15.02
C ILE A 124 8.46 38.25 15.47
N PRO A 125 7.37 38.92 15.02
CA PRO A 125 6.02 38.56 15.43
C PRO A 125 5.73 37.11 15.03
N SER A 126 5.70 36.23 16.04
CA SER A 126 5.33 34.83 15.89
C SER A 126 3.86 34.74 15.49
N VAL A 127 3.61 34.48 14.21
CA VAL A 127 2.33 33.98 13.68
C VAL A 127 2.18 32.47 13.95
N LYS A 128 3.06 31.85 14.77
CA LYS A 128 3.08 30.40 15.02
C LYS A 128 2.38 29.92 16.29
N ALA A 129 1.78 30.80 17.08
CA ALA A 129 1.14 30.40 18.34
C ALA A 129 -0.26 29.76 18.19
N LYS A 130 -0.77 29.56 16.97
CA LYS A 130 -2.11 28.96 16.75
C LYS A 130 -2.11 27.60 16.03
N ALA A 131 -0.95 27.14 15.56
CA ALA A 131 -0.83 25.91 14.77
C ALA A 131 -0.33 24.69 15.58
N GLU A 132 0.42 24.90 16.66
CA GLU A 132 0.94 23.80 17.49
C GLU A 132 -0.15 23.17 18.39
N ASP A 133 -1.08 23.98 18.91
CA ASP A 133 -2.14 23.49 19.80
C ASP A 133 -3.18 22.61 19.06
N ALA A 134 -3.44 22.92 17.78
CA ALA A 134 -4.33 22.12 16.95
C ALA A 134 -3.73 20.74 16.60
N ASN A 135 -2.41 20.65 16.48
CA ASN A 135 -1.72 19.40 16.16
C ASN A 135 -1.62 18.45 17.36
N HIS A 136 -1.45 18.98 18.58
CA HIS A 136 -1.49 18.15 19.79
C HIS A 136 -2.88 17.55 20.05
N LEU A 137 -3.95 18.34 19.85
CA LEU A 137 -5.32 17.86 19.98
C LEU A 137 -5.63 16.74 18.96
N ALA A 138 -5.22 16.95 17.71
CA ALA A 138 -5.37 15.96 16.64
C ALA A 138 -4.61 14.66 16.90
N THR A 139 -3.44 14.73 17.54
CA THR A 139 -2.62 13.56 17.89
C THR A 139 -3.30 12.73 18.98
N ASN A 140 -3.80 13.38 20.03
CA ASN A 140 -4.49 12.69 21.13
C ASN A 140 -5.78 12.00 20.67
N GLU A 141 -6.51 12.61 19.73
CA GLU A 141 -7.74 12.01 19.19
C GLU A 141 -7.44 10.76 18.33
N ILE A 142 -6.36 10.78 17.55
CA ILE A 142 -5.87 9.60 16.80
C ILE A 142 -5.55 8.45 17.76
N LEU A 143 -4.87 8.75 18.87
CA LEU A 143 -4.49 7.75 19.86
C LEU A 143 -5.72 7.17 20.57
N ARG A 144 -6.69 8.02 20.93
CA ARG A 144 -7.94 7.58 21.57
C ARG A 144 -8.74 6.64 20.67
N LEU A 145 -8.97 7.03 19.41
CA LEU A 145 -9.71 6.19 18.45
C LEU A 145 -9.02 4.86 18.18
N PHE A 146 -7.68 4.84 18.19
CA PHE A 146 -6.91 3.61 18.06
C PHE A 146 -7.06 2.70 19.29
N ASP A 147 -7.06 3.27 20.50
CA ASP A 147 -7.28 2.53 21.75
C ASP A 147 -8.73 2.00 21.86
N GLU A 148 -9.69 2.66 21.20
CA GLU A 148 -11.07 2.17 20.99
C GLU A 148 -11.18 1.02 19.96
N GLY A 149 -10.07 0.64 19.31
CA GLY A 149 -10.02 -0.48 18.37
C GLY A 149 -10.28 -0.11 16.91
N ASN A 150 -10.29 1.19 16.55
CA ASN A 150 -10.45 1.61 15.16
C ASN A 150 -9.17 1.34 14.35
N SER A 151 -9.33 0.88 13.12
CA SER A 151 -8.21 0.70 12.19
C SER A 151 -7.65 2.06 11.72
N PRO A 152 -6.35 2.15 11.38
CA PRO A 152 -5.74 3.40 10.88
C PRO A 152 -6.49 4.02 9.69
N SER A 153 -7.05 3.20 8.80
CA SER A 153 -7.86 3.66 7.66
C SER A 153 -9.19 4.27 8.08
N GLN A 154 -9.83 3.76 9.14
CA GLN A 154 -11.06 4.33 9.68
C GLN A 154 -10.79 5.65 10.38
N ILE A 155 -9.70 5.73 11.17
CA ILE A 155 -9.28 6.95 11.86
C ILE A 155 -8.97 8.07 10.85
N ALA A 156 -8.26 7.74 9.76
CA ALA A 156 -7.98 8.67 8.67
C ALA A 156 -9.26 9.25 8.06
N LYS A 157 -10.29 8.42 7.84
CA LYS A 157 -11.60 8.86 7.33
C LYS A 157 -12.37 9.72 8.35
N LEU A 158 -12.40 9.30 9.62
CA LEU A 158 -13.10 10.01 10.70
C LEU A 158 -12.54 11.40 10.97
N LEU A 159 -11.21 11.53 10.91
CA LEU A 159 -10.51 12.79 11.20
C LEU A 159 -10.14 13.58 9.94
N ASN A 160 -10.54 13.11 8.76
CA ASN A 160 -10.19 13.69 7.46
C ASN A 160 -8.67 13.95 7.33
N LYS A 161 -7.86 12.94 7.65
CA LYS A 161 -6.40 12.97 7.66
C LYS A 161 -5.81 11.93 6.72
N GLY A 162 -4.55 12.13 6.32
CA GLY A 162 -3.83 11.15 5.53
C GLY A 162 -3.56 9.86 6.32
N ILE A 163 -3.75 8.70 5.70
CA ILE A 163 -3.44 7.39 6.34
C ILE A 163 -1.97 7.34 6.80
N GLY A 164 -1.05 7.91 6.02
CA GLY A 164 0.36 8.02 6.38
C GLY A 164 0.61 8.87 7.63
N GLU A 165 -0.13 9.96 7.84
CA GLU A 165 -0.01 10.81 9.03
C GLU A 165 -0.46 10.07 10.29
N VAL A 166 -1.59 9.37 10.19
CA VAL A 166 -2.13 8.53 11.27
C VAL A 166 -1.14 7.43 11.63
N GLN A 167 -0.58 6.74 10.63
CA GLN A 167 0.37 5.67 10.84
C GLN A 167 1.70 6.16 11.41
N LEU A 168 2.17 7.34 10.99
CA LEU A 168 3.36 7.98 11.55
C LEU A 168 3.17 8.26 13.05
N ILE A 169 2.03 8.85 13.43
CA ILE A 169 1.70 9.15 14.83
C ILE A 169 1.65 7.86 15.68
N LEU A 170 0.99 6.82 15.18
CA LEU A 170 0.91 5.54 15.87
C LEU A 170 2.28 4.85 16.02
N ASN A 171 3.15 4.98 15.03
CA ASN A 171 4.51 4.42 15.07
C ASN A 171 5.41 5.18 16.05
N LEU A 172 5.25 6.50 16.18
CA LEU A 172 6.01 7.31 17.14
C LEU A 172 5.66 6.99 18.60
N ARG A 173 4.44 6.51 18.89
CA ARG A 173 4.03 6.06 20.24
C ARG A 173 4.72 4.78 20.71
N LYS A 174 5.16 3.91 19.79
CA LYS A 174 5.77 2.61 20.14
C LYS A 174 7.23 2.71 20.58
N LYS A 175 7.86 3.89 20.49
CA LYS A 175 9.21 4.16 21.00
C LYS A 175 9.15 4.79 22.38
#